data_AF-A0A9D9IXJ4-F1
#
_entry.id   AF-A0A9D9IXJ4-F1
#
_cell.length_a   1.000
_cell.length_b   1.000
_cell.length_c   1.000
_cell.angle_alpha   90.00
_cell.angle_beta   90.00
_cell.angle_gamma   90.00
#
_symmetry.space_group_name_H-M   'P 1'
#
loop_
_entity.id
_entity.type
_entity.pdbx_description
1 polymer ?
#
loop_
_entity_poly.entity_id
_entity_poly.type
_entity_poly.pdbx_seq_one_letter_code
_entity_poly.pdbx_strand_id
1 'polypeptide(L)' 'IRAADPRNLLARGYTLVTDASGHVLKSAASVRPGDGIRVLFADGSLDAEVREFRKNC' A
#
# COMPACT_ATOMS: atom_id res chain seq x y z
N ILE A 1 -22.24 -3.01 -14.52
CA ILE A 1 -21.17 -2.72 -13.54
C ILE A 1 -19.82 -2.83 -14.24
N ARG A 2 -19.12 -1.71 -14.46
CA ARG A 2 -17.85 -1.71 -15.19
C ARG A 2 -16.72 -1.87 -14.18
N ALA A 3 -16.10 -3.05 -14.16
CA ALA A 3 -14.95 -3.34 -13.33
C ALA A 3 -13.89 -2.24 -13.57
N ALA A 4 -13.50 -1.56 -12.50
CA ALA A 4 -12.44 -0.57 -12.55
C ALA A 4 -11.16 -1.28 -13.00
N ASP A 5 -10.73 -1.01 -14.23
CA ASP A 5 -9.57 -1.63 -14.83
C ASP A 5 -8.33 -1.28 -13.98
N PRO A 6 -7.72 -2.24 -13.27
CA PRO A 6 -6.66 -1.97 -12.29
C PRO A 6 -5.39 -1.38 -12.93
N ARG A 7 -5.27 -1.46 -14.26
CA ARG A 7 -4.19 -0.84 -15.04
C ARG A 7 -4.31 0.69 -15.10
N ASN A 8 -5.53 1.23 -14.99
CA ASN A 8 -5.79 2.66 -15.02
C ASN A 8 -5.55 3.34 -13.65
N LEU A 9 -5.45 2.54 -12.59
CA LEU A 9 -4.97 3.03 -11.29
C LEU A 9 -3.46 3.26 -11.43
N LEU A 10 -2.65 2.22 -11.62
CA LEU A 10 -1.18 2.30 -11.64
C LEU A 10 -0.58 3.44 -12.49
N ALA A 11 -1.20 3.84 -13.60
CA ALA A 11 -0.77 4.97 -14.45
C ALA A 11 -0.91 6.38 -13.83
N ARG A 12 -1.65 6.57 -12.72
CA ARG A 12 -1.79 7.87 -12.04
C ARG A 12 -0.75 8.10 -10.93
N GLY A 13 0.22 7.21 -10.77
CA GLY A 13 1.25 7.30 -9.73
C GLY A 13 0.86 6.62 -8.42
N TYR A 14 0.21 5.45 -8.49
CA TYR A 14 -0.05 4.65 -7.29
C TYR A 14 1.19 3.83 -6.92
N THR A 15 1.41 3.71 -5.62
CA THR A 15 2.43 2.86 -5.03
C THR A 15 1.80 1.55 -4.57
N LEU A 16 2.54 0.46 -4.69
CA LEU A 16 2.14 -0.82 -4.09
C LEU A 16 2.74 -0.90 -2.69
N VAL A 17 1.89 -1.05 -1.68
CA VAL A 17 2.36 -1.25 -0.31
C VAL A 17 2.15 -2.71 0.08
N THR A 18 3.22 -3.34 0.56
CA THR A 18 3.21 -4.71 1.07
C THR A 18 3.62 -4.74 2.53
N ASP A 19 3.13 -5.71 3.28
CA ASP A 19 3.65 -6.01 4.63
C ASP A 19 5.07 -6.63 4.56
N ALA A 20 5.66 -6.87 5.73
CA ALA A 20 6.96 -7.54 5.86
C ALA A 20 6.99 -8.97 5.29
N SER A 21 5.83 -9.60 5.09
CA SER A 21 5.69 -10.93 4.48
C SER A 21 5.49 -10.86 2.95
N GLY A 22 5.40 -9.66 2.37
CA GLY A 22 5.16 -9.45 0.94
C GLY A 22 3.69 -9.46 0.53
N HIS A 23 2.74 -9.48 1.47
CA HIS A 23 1.32 -9.38 1.14
C HIS A 23 0.90 -7.94 0.86
N VAL A 24 0.17 -7.74 -0.23
CA VAL A 24 -0.36 -6.43 -0.61
C VAL A 24 -1.41 -5.97 0.41
N LEU A 25 -1.16 -4.80 1.01
CA LEU A 25 -2.07 -4.18 1.95
C LEU A 25 -3.24 -3.54 1.20
N LYS A 26 -4.45 -3.99 1.51
CA LYS A 26 -5.70 -3.48 0.89
C LYS A 26 -6.43 -2.47 1.78
N SER A 27 -6.02 -2.33 3.04
CA SER A 27 -6.61 -1.39 4.00
C SER A 27 -5.55 -0.90 4.99
N ALA A 28 -5.62 0.39 5.34
CA ALA A 28 -4.78 0.96 6.40
C ALA A 28 -5.08 0.36 7.79
N ALA A 29 -6.26 -0.23 7.99
CA ALA A 29 -6.61 -0.90 9.25
C ALA A 29 -5.95 -2.29 9.40
N SER A 30 -5.30 -2.79 8.36
CA SER A 30 -4.61 -4.09 8.38
C SER A 30 -3.18 -4.02 8.91
N VAL A 31 -2.69 -2.82 9.26
CA VAL A 31 -1.37 -2.60 9.86
C VAL A 31 -1.50 -1.99 11.24
N ARG A 32 -0.45 -2.14 12.04
CA ARG A 32 -0.32 -1.57 13.38
C ARG A 32 0.92 -0.68 13.45
N PRO A 33 0.95 0.31 14.36
CA PRO A 33 2.18 1.03 14.65
C PRO A 33 3.30 0.07 15.04
N GLY A 34 4.49 0.23 14.45
CA GLY A 34 5.63 -0.67 14.58
C GLY A 34 5.72 -1.74 13.48
N ASP A 35 4.70 -1.91 12.64
CA ASP A 35 4.78 -2.86 11.53
C ASP A 35 5.70 -2.34 10.42
N GLY A 36 6.58 -3.23 9.95
CA GLY A 36 7.38 -2.99 8.76
C GLY A 36 6.56 -3.17 7.49
N ILE A 37 6.62 -2.18 6.61
CA ILE A 37 6.00 -2.18 5.29
C ILE A 37 7.03 -1.87 4.22
N ARG A 38 6.78 -2.37 3.02
CA ARG A 38 7.56 -2.03 1.83
C ARG A 38 6.68 -1.30 0.84
N VAL A 39 7.18 -0.20 0.30
CA VAL A 39 6.49 0.62 -0.68
C VAL A 39 7.25 0.53 -1.99
N LEU A 40 6.57 0.05 -3.03
CA LEU A 40 7.12 -0.04 -4.38
C LEU A 40 6.58 1.11 -5.23
N PHE A 41 7.51 1.79 -5.89
CA PHE A 41 7.32 2.86 -6.84
C PHE A 41 7.71 2.36 -8.24
N ALA A 42 7.47 3.18 -9.26
CA ALA A 42 7.87 2.84 -10.63
C ALA A 42 9.40 2.80 -10.80
N ASP A 43 10.13 3.57 -10.01
CA ASP A 43 11.58 3.77 -10.10
C ASP A 43 12.38 3.09 -8.97
N GLY A 44 11.72 2.51 -7.97
CA GLY A 44 12.41 1.89 -6.84
C GLY A 44 11.49 1.37 -5.75
N SER A 45 12.09 0.96 -4.64
CA SER A 45 11.38 0.48 -3.46
C SER A 45 12.03 1.02 -2.19
N LEU A 46 11.21 1.28 -1.18
CA LEU A 46 11.67 1.65 0.16
C LEU A 46 11.02 0.76 1.22
N ASP A 47 11.74 0.55 2.31
CA ASP A 47 11.22 -0.03 3.53
C ASP A 47 10.84 1.11 4.49
N ALA A 48 9.67 1.00 5.11
CA ALA A 48 9.13 1.98 6.04
C ALA A 48 8.47 1.29 7.24
N GLU A 49 8.39 1.99 8.35
CA GLU A 49 7.67 1.52 9.54
C GLU A 49 6.39 2.34 9.71
N VAL A 50 5.29 1.66 9.98
CA VAL A 50 4.01 2.30 10.26
C VAL A 50 4.09 2.99 11.61
N ARG A 51 3.88 4.31 11.64
CA ARG A 51 3.84 5.09 12.88
C ARG A 51 2.43 5.28 13.41
N GLU A 52 1.48 5.49 12.52
CA GLU A 52 0.08 5.74 12.84
C GLU A 52 -0.78 5.34 11.64
N PHE A 53 -1.96 4.78 11.87
CA PHE A 53 -2.97 4.60 10.85
C PHE A 53 -4.26 5.27 11.28
N ARG A 54 -4.93 5.96 10.34
CA ARG A 54 -6.25 6.54 10.57
C ARG A 54 -7.24 5.90 9.61
N LYS A 55 -8.34 5.40 10.17
CA LYS A 55 -9.48 4.94 9.38
C LYS A 55 -10.44 6.10 9.21
N ASN A 56 -10.61 6.59 7.99
CA ASN A 56 -11.71 7.49 7.67
C ASN A 56 -12.99 6.66 7.62
N CYS A 57 -13.85 6.82 8.63
CA CYS A 57 -15.24 6.39 8.62
C CYS A 57 -16.11 7.46 7.96
#